data_AF-A0A847D0G2-F1
#
_entry.id   AF-A0A847D0G2-F1
#
_cell.length_a   1.000
_cell.length_b   1.000
_cell.length_c   1.000
_cell.angle_alpha   90.00
_cell.angle_beta   90.00
_cell.angle_gamma   90.00
#
_symmetry.space_group_name_H-M   'P 1'
#
loop_
_entity.id
_entity.type
_entity.pdbx_description
1 polymer ?
#
loop_
_entity_poly.entity_id
_entity_poly.type
_entity_poly.pdbx_seq_one_letter_code
_entity_poly.pdbx_strand_id
1 'polypeptide(L)'
;AQGAGSMGGTVIHARGSGISERQKVFSITIEPEKEIVMILSPGDKTDDIVNAIRNKMKIDEPGKGIIYVTNVAKTYGILRK
;
A
#
# COMPACT_ATOMS: atom_id res chain seq x y z
N ALA A 1 -7.78 -0.98 -6.98
CA ALA A 1 -7.41 -2.39 -6.69
C ALA A 1 -8.51 -3.37 -7.10
N GLN A 2 -9.66 -3.46 -6.41
CA GLN A 2 -10.69 -4.47 -6.73
C GLN A 2 -11.19 -4.42 -8.18
N GLY A 3 -11.53 -3.23 -8.69
CA GLY A 3 -11.93 -3.05 -10.09
C GLY A 3 -10.84 -3.38 -11.13
N ALA A 4 -9.60 -3.61 -10.69
CA ALA A 4 -8.47 -4.02 -11.52
C ALA A 4 -8.09 -5.50 -11.34
N GLY A 5 -8.94 -6.30 -10.65
CA GLY A 5 -8.73 -7.75 -10.48
C GLY A 5 -8.10 -8.16 -9.15
N SER A 6 -7.94 -7.26 -8.18
CA SER A 6 -7.52 -7.61 -6.83
C SER A 6 -8.63 -8.36 -6.08
N MET A 7 -8.35 -9.58 -5.61
CA MET A 7 -9.34 -10.40 -4.89
C MET A 7 -9.49 -10.04 -3.41
N GLY A 8 -8.52 -9.35 -2.83
CA GLY A 8 -8.54 -8.93 -1.42
C GLY A 8 -7.31 -8.11 -1.06
N GLY A 9 -7.16 -7.83 0.23
CA GLY A 9 -5.99 -7.16 0.79
C GLY A 9 -6.00 -7.24 2.31
N THR A 10 -4.81 -7.20 2.91
CA THR A 10 -4.62 -7.11 4.36
C THR A 10 -4.20 -5.70 4.69
N VAL A 11 -4.92 -5.04 5.60
CA VAL A 11 -4.58 -3.70 6.11
C VAL A 11 -3.86 -3.87 7.44
N ILE A 12 -2.68 -3.25 7.54
CA ILE A 12 -1.86 -3.24 8.75
C ILE A 12 -1.70 -1.78 9.17
N HIS A 13 -2.14 -1.45 10.38
CA HIS A 13 -1.88 -0.13 10.96
C HIS A 13 -0.39 0.00 11.29
N ALA A 14 0.18 1.13 10.92
CA ALA A 14 1.60 1.43 11.02
C ALA A 14 1.83 2.87 11.48
N ARG A 15 3.09 3.22 11.72
CA ARG A 15 3.52 4.60 12.02
C ARG A 15 4.57 5.03 11.01
N GLY A 16 4.45 6.27 10.55
CA GLY A 16 5.43 6.89 9.66
C GLY A 16 6.49 7.67 10.43
N SER A 17 7.67 7.84 9.85
CA SER A 17 8.73 8.70 10.40
C SER A 17 9.30 9.66 9.35
N GLY A 18 8.53 9.96 8.30
CA GLY A 18 8.97 10.77 7.16
C GLY A 18 9.45 12.17 7.58
N ILE A 19 10.44 12.71 6.85
CA ILE A 19 11.08 14.01 7.14
C ILE A 19 10.05 15.15 7.19
N SER A 20 8.97 15.05 6.40
CA SER A 20 7.86 16.01 6.34
C SER A 20 6.82 15.83 7.47
N GLU A 21 6.91 14.75 8.25
CA GLU A 21 5.84 14.33 9.16
C GLU A 21 6.15 14.51 10.64
N ARG A 22 7.37 14.98 10.99
CA ARG A 22 7.66 15.46 12.35
C ARG A 22 7.01 16.83 12.57
N GLN A 23 5.68 16.87 12.55
CA GLN A 23 4.96 18.04 13.03
C GLN A 23 5.02 18.05 14.56
N LYS A 24 5.65 19.09 15.11
CA LYS A 24 5.54 19.41 16.53
C LYS A 24 4.32 20.30 16.69
N VAL A 25 3.28 19.78 17.34
CA VAL A 25 2.12 20.57 17.76
C VAL A 25 2.25 20.76 19.26
N PHE A 26 2.29 22.02 19.73
CA PHE A 26 2.51 22.35 21.16
C PHE A 26 3.75 21.69 21.80
N SER A 27 4.86 21.60 21.06
CA SER A 27 6.10 20.92 21.50
C SER A 27 5.98 19.41 21.74
N ILE A 28 4.86 18.80 21.36
CA ILE A 28 4.64 17.35 21.40
C ILE A 28 5.01 16.78 20.02
N THR A 29 5.85 15.74 20.01
CA THR A 29 6.15 14.99 18.79
C THR A 29 4.95 14.10 18.47
N ILE A 30 4.26 14.39 17.37
CA ILE A 30 3.20 13.53 16.85
C ILE A 30 3.83 12.55 15.87
N GLU A 31 3.63 11.26 16.11
CA GLU A 31 3.95 10.23 15.13
C GLU A 31 2.75 10.06 14.17
N PRO A 32 2.94 10.26 12.86
CA PRO A 32 1.86 10.12 11.89
C PRO A 32 1.37 8.66 11.83
N GLU A 33 0.06 8.48 11.90
CA GLU A 33 -0.55 7.19 11.58
C GLU A 33 -0.42 6.90 10.08
N LYS A 34 -0.07 5.65 9.77
CA LYS A 34 0.06 5.13 8.41
C LYS A 34 -0.68 3.82 8.30
N GLU A 35 -1.02 3.45 7.08
CA GLU A 35 -1.56 2.14 6.76
C GLU A 35 -0.69 1.47 5.71
N ILE A 36 -0.42 0.18 5.91
CA ILE A 36 0.19 -0.68 4.90
C ILE A 36 -0.92 -1.57 4.37
N VAL A 37 -1.16 -1.50 3.06
CA VAL A 37 -2.11 -2.38 2.37
C VAL A 37 -1.31 -3.42 1.60
N MET A 38 -1.38 -4.67 2.05
CA MET A 38 -0.72 -5.80 1.40
C MET A 38 -1.71 -6.52 0.49
N ILE A 39 -1.35 -6.65 -0.79
CA ILE A 39 -2.16 -7.33 -1.80
C ILE A 39 -1.35 -8.48 -2.38
N LEU A 40 -1.95 -9.66 -2.43
CA LEU A 40 -1.43 -10.81 -3.15
C LEU A 40 -2.22 -10.99 -4.44
N SER A 41 -1.55 -11.07 -5.57
CA SER A 41 -2.17 -11.13 -6.89
C SER A 41 -1.47 -12.11 -7.82
N PRO A 42 -2.19 -12.65 -8.82
CA PRO A 42 -1.56 -13.27 -9.98
C PRO A 42 -0.58 -12.30 -10.68
N GLY A 43 0.51 -12.82 -11.21
CA GLY A 43 1.56 -12.00 -11.85
C GLY A 43 1.01 -11.18 -13.02
N ASP A 44 0.15 -11.78 -13.84
CA ASP A 44 -0.51 -11.17 -15.00
C ASP A 44 -1.50 -10.04 -14.64
N LYS A 45 -1.87 -9.88 -13.36
CA LYS A 45 -2.75 -8.80 -12.87
C LYS A 45 -2.02 -7.74 -12.06
N THR A 46 -0.74 -7.94 -11.78
CA THR A 46 0.00 -7.10 -10.84
C THR A 46 0.10 -5.66 -11.36
N ASP A 47 0.46 -5.47 -12.62
CA ASP A 47 0.63 -4.14 -13.21
C ASP A 47 -0.70 -3.37 -13.29
N ASP A 48 -1.80 -4.03 -13.65
CA ASP A 48 -3.13 -3.43 -13.68
C ASP A 48 -3.55 -2.92 -12.29
N ILE A 49 -3.31 -3.73 -11.25
CA ILE A 49 -3.60 -3.39 -9.87
C ILE A 49 -2.74 -2.21 -9.41
N VAL A 50 -1.43 -2.26 -9.69
CA VAL A 50 -0.46 -1.20 -9.35
C VAL A 50 -0.85 0.11 -10.02
N ASN A 51 -1.12 0.10 -11.33
CA ASN A 51 -1.51 1.30 -12.08
C ASN A 51 -2.82 1.89 -11.56
N ALA A 52 -3.81 1.05 -11.24
CA ALA A 52 -5.07 1.51 -10.67
C ALA A 52 -4.88 2.19 -9.29
N ILE A 53 -4.00 1.67 -8.44
CA ILE A 53 -3.69 2.28 -7.14
C ILE A 53 -2.89 3.56 -7.33
N ARG A 54 -1.82 3.49 -8.13
CA ARG A 54 -0.93 4.61 -8.47
C ARG A 54 -1.71 5.82 -8.94
N ASN A 55 -2.62 5.63 -9.90
CA ASN A 55 -3.42 6.71 -10.48
C ASN A 55 -4.45 7.25 -9.50
N LYS A 56 -5.16 6.38 -8.76
CA LYS A 56 -6.23 6.80 -7.85
C LYS A 56 -5.69 7.51 -6.60
N MET A 57 -4.56 7.05 -6.06
CA MET A 57 -3.93 7.61 -4.86
C MET A 57 -2.89 8.68 -5.18
N LYS A 58 -2.55 8.85 -6.47
CA LYS A 58 -1.52 9.77 -6.97
C LYS A 58 -0.17 9.55 -6.30
N ILE A 59 0.28 8.29 -6.26
CA ILE A 59 1.49 7.88 -5.53
C ILE A 59 2.75 8.65 -5.98
N ASP A 60 2.79 9.11 -7.23
CA ASP A 60 3.92 9.90 -7.74
C ASP A 60 4.00 11.33 -7.17
N GLU A 61 2.96 11.80 -6.47
CA GLU A 61 2.97 13.08 -5.78
C GLU A 61 3.68 12.96 -4.41
N PRO A 62 4.46 13.98 -3.99
CA PRO A 62 5.14 13.97 -2.70
C PRO A 62 4.19 13.69 -1.52
N GLY A 63 4.58 12.77 -0.64
CA GLY A 63 3.83 12.46 0.59
C GLY A 63 2.64 11.51 0.41
N LYS A 64 2.39 10.96 -0.79
CA LYS A 64 1.31 10.01 -1.04
C LYS A 64 1.66 8.53 -0.77
N GLY A 65 2.86 8.27 -0.27
CA GLY A 65 3.33 6.94 0.10
C GLY A 65 4.15 6.29 -1.01
N ILE A 66 4.30 4.96 -0.94
CA ILE A 66 5.05 4.18 -1.92
C ILE A 66 4.28 2.91 -2.27
N ILE A 67 4.51 2.37 -3.47
CA ILE A 67 4.11 1.01 -3.84
C ILE A 67 5.39 0.19 -3.97
N TYR A 68 5.43 -0.94 -3.27
CA TYR A 68 6.51 -1.91 -3.36
C TYR A 68 5.96 -3.22 -3.93
N VAL A 69 6.64 -3.76 -4.95
CA VAL A 69 6.25 -4.99 -5.63
C VAL A 69 7.39 -5.99 -5.52
N THR A 70 7.08 -7.21 -5.10
CA THR A 70 8.03 -8.32 -5.05
C THR A 70 7.35 -9.61 -5.49
N ASN A 71 8.10 -10.46 -6.18
CA ASN A 71 7.65 -11.80 -6.52
C ASN A 71 7.56 -12.67 -5.25
N VAL A 72 6.57 -13.56 -5.22
CA VAL A 72 6.38 -14.53 -4.15
C VAL A 72 6.68 -15.92 -4.71
N ALA A 73 7.59 -16.66 -4.07
CA ALA A 73 8.02 -17.97 -4.56
C ALA A 73 6.93 -19.04 -4.44
N LYS A 74 6.09 -18.97 -3.40
CA LYS A 74 5.03 -19.94 -3.14
C LYS A 74 3.93 -19.35 -2.28
N THR A 75 2.69 -19.75 -2.57
CA THR A 75 1.50 -19.33 -1.83
C THR A 75 0.61 -20.54 -1.58
N TYR A 76 -0.06 -20.56 -0.42
CA TYR A 76 -1.01 -21.62 -0.06
C TYR A 76 -2.31 -21.00 0.46
N GLY A 77 -3.41 -21.75 0.41
CA GLY A 77 -4.71 -21.30 0.91
C GLY A 77 -5.44 -20.29 0.02
N ILE A 78 -4.92 -20.01 -1.18
CA ILE A 78 -5.64 -19.22 -2.19
C ILE A 78 -6.69 -20.12 -2.84
N LEU A 79 -7.93 -20.02 -2.37
CA LEU A 79 -9.07 -20.71 -2.96
C LEU A 79 -9.53 -19.92 -4.19
N ARG A 80 -9.31 -20.47 -5.39
CA ARG A 80 -9.94 -19.96 -6.61
C ARG A 80 -11.38 -20.50 -6.64
N LYS A 81 -12.37 -19.60 -6.67
CA LYS A 81 -13.75 -19.94 -7.01
C LYS A 81 -13.93 -19.88 -8.52
#